data_AF-A0A1F6DE18-F1
#
_entry.id   AF-A0A1F6DE18-F1
#
_cell.length_a   1.000
_cell.length_b   1.000
_cell.length_c   1.000
_cell.angle_alpha   90.00
_cell.angle_beta   90.00
_cell.angle_gamma   90.00
#
_symmetry.space_group_name_H-M   'P 1'
#
loop_
_entity.id
_entity.type
_entity.pdbx_description
1 polymer ?
#
loop_
_entity_poly.entity_id
_entity_poly.type
_entity_poly.pdbx_seq_one_letter_code
_entity_poly.pdbx_strand_id
1 'polypeptide(L)'
;MFFEAQKNVVQNVGIGLFLLQIILLALLPQKGFAAAYDFAEVSYVGAALSVAAEDAVPFGMLFDNTGTKLYVLGTTGDDISEYALTTPFDISTGSFTQVALSVAAQEATPVAMVYNNDGTKLYVLGASGDFVVEYALSTPYDISTGTYTKIALLFLAQETNPRSMLYNNNGTKLYLLGTSGDDINEYALATPYDISTGTFTQVALSVATEDTAPASMIYNDDGTKLYVAGAGTDAIYEYTLATPYDISTGTGVQLILFVASEETTPTEIMFSNDGTKLYMLGTSAADIKEYTLVALDTESPSVAMTTPVDGAVISGEVELTASASDDVQVVSRQFYVNGEQAGNVSVRGSFRTLWDTTTVTDGVKTLVAVAQDSSGNTATSTAITITVQNNAVEVTPAPSSPKSSVVGGYDPVARAAYLAKLGDTIALRSLLEQRLASLMSQLAALQPAKKSVAGVSVTVFAREFGMQDEGDDVRALQQYLVQNGYAIPAGATGYFGGQTRDALIALQHAHNIEPATGHFGPKTRSFLNSVSTR
;
A
#
# COMPACT_ATOMS: atom_id res chain seq x y z
N MET A 1 -38.75 25.60 29.94
CA MET A 1 -37.41 26.24 30.02
C MET A 1 -36.27 25.24 30.17
N PHE A 2 -36.31 24.27 31.10
CA PHE A 2 -35.21 23.30 31.26
C PHE A 2 -35.11 22.26 30.12
N PHE A 3 -36.24 21.87 29.52
CA PHE A 3 -36.26 20.95 28.37
C PHE A 3 -35.82 21.59 27.04
N GLU A 4 -36.09 22.88 26.83
CA GLU A 4 -35.63 23.62 25.64
C GLU A 4 -34.11 23.84 25.63
N ALA A 5 -33.51 24.03 26.81
CA ALA A 5 -32.05 24.19 26.95
C ALA A 5 -31.28 22.89 26.66
N GLN A 6 -31.83 21.72 27.01
CA GLN A 6 -31.24 20.42 26.72
C GLN A 6 -31.31 20.07 25.23
N LYS A 7 -32.37 20.49 24.53
CA LYS A 7 -32.52 20.29 23.07
C LYS A 7 -31.48 21.05 22.25
N ASN A 8 -31.18 22.29 22.65
CA ASN A 8 -30.17 23.13 21.99
C ASN A 8 -28.73 22.64 22.23
N VAL A 9 -28.44 22.03 23.40
CA VAL A 9 -27.12 21.43 23.66
C VAL A 9 -26.93 20.15 22.85
N VAL A 10 -27.96 19.31 22.70
CA VAL A 10 -27.88 18.08 21.90
C VAL A 10 -27.80 18.37 20.39
N GLN A 11 -28.50 19.41 19.89
CA GLN A 11 -28.33 19.86 18.50
C GLN A 11 -26.95 20.46 18.23
N ASN A 12 -26.40 21.27 19.14
CA ASN A 12 -25.07 21.87 18.96
C ASN A 12 -23.91 20.87 19.11
N VAL A 13 -24.05 19.86 19.97
CA VAL A 13 -23.06 18.76 20.10
C VAL A 13 -23.16 17.78 18.92
N GLY A 14 -24.37 17.54 18.40
CA GLY A 14 -24.59 16.74 17.19
C GLY A 14 -24.01 17.38 15.93
N ILE A 15 -24.18 18.70 15.77
CA ILE A 15 -23.57 19.46 14.66
C ILE A 15 -22.04 19.52 14.83
N GLY A 16 -21.54 19.67 16.07
CA GLY A 16 -20.09 19.67 16.36
C GLY A 16 -19.39 18.32 16.11
N LEU A 17 -20.03 17.19 16.43
CA LEU A 17 -19.48 15.86 16.11
C LEU A 17 -19.58 15.52 14.62
N PHE A 18 -20.65 15.95 13.94
CA PHE A 18 -20.81 15.74 12.49
C PHE A 18 -19.80 16.58 11.69
N LEU A 19 -19.54 17.81 12.14
CA LEU A 19 -18.43 18.63 11.63
C LEU A 19 -17.07 17.99 11.96
N LEU A 20 -16.86 17.42 13.15
CA LEU A 20 -15.59 16.77 13.48
C LEU A 20 -15.34 15.49 12.68
N GLN A 21 -16.40 14.75 12.30
CA GLN A 21 -16.30 13.54 11.46
C GLN A 21 -16.12 13.87 9.97
N ILE A 22 -16.67 15.01 9.51
CA ILE A 22 -16.39 15.60 8.19
C ILE A 22 -14.98 16.21 8.15
N ILE A 23 -14.54 16.88 9.22
CA ILE A 23 -13.19 17.45 9.36
C ILE A 23 -12.14 16.33 9.49
N LEU A 24 -12.45 15.21 10.16
CA LEU A 24 -11.53 14.06 10.24
C LEU A 24 -11.45 13.27 8.92
N LEU A 25 -12.45 13.41 8.03
CA LEU A 25 -12.38 12.93 6.65
C LEU A 25 -11.71 13.95 5.69
N ALA A 26 -11.58 15.21 6.10
CA ALA A 26 -10.97 16.30 5.33
C ALA A 26 -9.52 16.63 5.75
N LEU A 27 -8.94 15.88 6.71
CA LEU A 27 -7.58 16.08 7.24
C LEU A 27 -6.59 15.00 6.81
N LEU A 28 -6.89 14.31 5.72
CA LEU A 28 -5.93 13.41 5.10
C LEU A 28 -5.18 14.24 4.04
N PRO A 29 -3.87 14.53 4.19
CA PRO A 29 -3.07 14.86 3.03
C PRO A 29 -3.34 13.79 1.97
N GLN A 30 -3.43 14.19 0.69
CA GLN A 30 -3.42 13.36 -0.52
C GLN A 30 -2.97 11.93 -0.17
N LYS A 31 -3.92 11.06 0.20
CA LYS A 31 -3.57 9.77 0.83
C LYS A 31 -3.51 8.77 -0.29
N GLY A 32 -2.31 8.36 -0.68
CA GLY A 32 -2.15 7.48 -1.82
C GLY A 32 -0.76 6.86 -2.05
N PHE A 33 -0.49 5.75 -1.37
CA PHE A 33 0.41 4.61 -1.70
C PHE A 33 1.80 4.54 -1.04
N ALA A 34 1.99 3.42 -0.32
CA ALA A 34 3.28 2.91 0.13
C ALA A 34 3.91 1.89 -0.84
N ALA A 35 3.27 1.60 -1.98
CA ALA A 35 3.72 0.54 -2.89
C ALA A 35 4.66 1.10 -3.98
N ALA A 36 5.73 0.37 -4.27
CA ALA A 36 6.51 0.58 -5.49
C ALA A 36 5.63 0.25 -6.70
N TYR A 37 5.70 1.06 -7.77
CA TYR A 37 5.03 0.74 -9.03
C TYR A 37 5.98 0.05 -9.99
N ASP A 38 5.44 -0.89 -10.76
CA ASP A 38 6.13 -1.43 -11.91
C ASP A 38 5.83 -0.54 -13.13
N PHE A 39 6.80 0.31 -13.49
CA PHE A 39 6.74 1.12 -14.70
C PHE A 39 7.10 0.33 -15.96
N ALA A 40 7.56 -0.93 -15.85
CA ALA A 40 7.83 -1.77 -17.01
C ALA A 40 6.55 -2.19 -17.74
N GLU A 41 5.42 -2.25 -17.03
CA GLU A 41 4.09 -2.60 -17.57
C GLU A 41 3.19 -1.37 -17.73
N VAL A 42 3.76 -0.16 -17.71
CA VAL A 42 2.99 1.06 -17.89
C VAL A 42 2.40 1.11 -19.30
N SER A 43 1.12 1.45 -19.41
CA SER A 43 0.44 1.50 -20.71
C SER A 43 -0.45 2.72 -20.83
N TYR A 44 -0.37 3.37 -21.99
CA TYR A 44 -1.28 4.45 -22.35
C TYR A 44 -2.68 3.88 -22.59
N VAL A 45 -3.69 4.47 -21.92
CA VAL A 45 -5.07 3.96 -21.92
C VAL A 45 -5.81 4.28 -23.23
N GLY A 46 -5.24 5.14 -24.08
CA GLY A 46 -5.89 5.60 -25.31
C GLY A 46 -6.96 6.66 -25.09
N ALA A 47 -7.12 7.14 -23.85
CA ALA A 47 -8.00 8.24 -23.48
C ALA A 47 -7.18 9.52 -23.27
N ALA A 48 -7.65 10.61 -23.87
CA ALA A 48 -7.13 11.95 -23.65
C ALA A 48 -8.29 12.92 -23.41
N LEU A 49 -8.11 13.83 -22.44
CA LEU A 49 -9.01 14.97 -22.23
C LEU A 49 -8.37 16.20 -22.86
N SER A 50 -8.94 16.69 -23.97
CA SER A 50 -8.47 17.93 -24.57
C SER A 50 -8.89 19.12 -23.73
N VAL A 51 -7.94 20.03 -23.49
CA VAL A 51 -8.13 21.30 -22.79
C VAL A 51 -7.86 22.49 -23.72
N ALA A 52 -7.53 22.22 -25.00
CA ALA A 52 -7.12 23.19 -26.01
C ALA A 52 -8.15 24.30 -26.29
N ALA A 53 -9.43 24.05 -26.01
CA ALA A 53 -10.49 25.03 -26.21
C ALA A 53 -10.48 26.12 -25.12
N GLU A 54 -10.05 25.76 -23.92
CA GLU A 54 -9.93 26.63 -22.76
C GLU A 54 -8.53 27.23 -22.66
N ASP A 55 -7.49 26.42 -22.84
CA ASP A 55 -6.10 26.88 -22.87
C ASP A 55 -5.23 26.07 -23.85
N ALA A 56 -4.61 26.77 -24.80
CA ALA A 56 -3.73 26.15 -25.79
C ALA A 56 -2.30 25.92 -25.29
N VAL A 57 -1.94 26.46 -24.13
CA VAL A 57 -0.64 26.36 -23.49
C VAL A 57 -0.82 26.04 -21.99
N PRO A 58 -1.34 24.85 -21.68
CA PRO A 58 -1.59 24.44 -20.30
C PRO A 58 -0.28 24.00 -19.64
N PHE A 59 -0.08 24.43 -18.39
CA PHE A 59 1.14 24.18 -17.63
C PHE A 59 0.91 23.41 -16.35
N GLY A 60 -0.22 23.64 -15.67
CA GLY A 60 -0.49 23.02 -14.38
C GLY A 60 -1.76 22.19 -14.37
N MET A 61 -1.82 21.14 -13.56
CA MET A 61 -3.07 20.42 -13.27
C MET A 61 -3.17 19.98 -11.80
N LEU A 62 -4.39 19.95 -11.26
CA LEU A 62 -4.68 19.45 -9.92
C LEU A 62 -6.06 18.78 -9.90
N PHE A 63 -6.20 17.66 -9.18
CA PHE A 63 -7.52 17.20 -8.76
C PHE A 63 -7.94 17.85 -7.44
N ASP A 64 -9.25 17.95 -7.20
CA ASP A 64 -9.75 18.09 -5.84
C ASP A 64 -9.52 16.79 -5.05
N ASN A 65 -9.68 16.84 -3.73
CA ASN A 65 -9.43 15.66 -2.88
C ASN A 65 -10.36 14.47 -3.18
N THR A 66 -11.52 14.70 -3.82
CA THR A 66 -12.44 13.63 -4.19
C THR A 66 -12.21 13.08 -5.60
N GLY A 67 -11.38 13.73 -6.41
CA GLY A 67 -11.18 13.42 -7.83
C GLY A 67 -12.37 13.71 -8.72
N THR A 68 -13.41 14.40 -8.22
CA THR A 68 -14.60 14.77 -8.99
C THR A 68 -14.43 16.07 -9.75
N LYS A 69 -13.41 16.85 -9.41
CA LYS A 69 -12.99 18.04 -10.15
C LYS A 69 -11.53 17.93 -10.55
N LEU A 70 -11.26 18.41 -11.75
CA LEU A 70 -9.92 18.61 -12.28
C LEU A 70 -9.76 20.09 -12.62
N TYR A 71 -8.64 20.65 -12.21
CA TYR A 71 -8.26 22.03 -12.45
C TYR A 71 -7.07 22.04 -13.39
N VAL A 72 -7.09 22.94 -14.38
CA VAL A 72 -6.01 23.11 -15.36
C VAL A 72 -5.62 24.57 -15.38
N LEU A 73 -4.35 24.84 -15.08
CA LEU A 73 -3.73 26.14 -15.15
C LEU A 73 -3.05 26.30 -16.50
N GLY A 74 -3.21 27.43 -17.15
CA GLY A 74 -2.40 27.76 -18.32
C GLY A 74 -2.22 29.26 -18.52
N THR A 75 -1.48 29.57 -19.59
CA THR A 75 -1.07 30.95 -19.92
C THR A 75 -2.00 31.62 -20.94
N THR A 76 -2.98 30.90 -21.50
CA THR A 76 -3.99 31.49 -22.37
C THR A 76 -5.06 32.13 -21.50
N GLY A 77 -4.91 33.42 -21.20
CA GLY A 77 -5.84 34.14 -20.32
C GLY A 77 -5.45 34.10 -18.83
N ASP A 78 -4.34 33.44 -18.50
CA ASP A 78 -3.75 33.34 -17.17
C ASP A 78 -4.80 32.96 -16.13
N ASP A 79 -5.42 31.81 -16.34
CA ASP A 79 -6.51 31.32 -15.52
C ASP A 79 -6.41 29.83 -15.19
N ILE A 80 -7.25 29.42 -14.24
CA ILE A 80 -7.44 28.04 -13.83
C ILE A 80 -8.84 27.63 -14.25
N SER A 81 -8.90 26.75 -15.25
CA SER A 81 -10.12 26.14 -15.75
C SER A 81 -10.53 24.93 -14.90
N GLU A 82 -11.82 24.80 -14.59
CA GLU A 82 -12.41 23.70 -13.82
C GLU A 82 -13.20 22.76 -14.73
N TYR A 83 -12.93 21.47 -14.58
CA TYR A 83 -13.60 20.36 -15.26
C TYR A 83 -14.27 19.46 -14.23
N ALA A 84 -15.54 19.11 -14.47
CA ALA A 84 -16.26 18.13 -13.67
C ALA A 84 -16.02 16.73 -14.24
N LEU A 85 -15.74 15.77 -13.36
CA LEU A 85 -15.54 14.36 -13.65
C LEU A 85 -16.71 13.59 -13.07
N THR A 86 -17.50 12.94 -13.93
CA THR A 86 -18.66 12.17 -13.45
C THR A 86 -18.25 10.86 -12.77
N THR A 87 -17.07 10.35 -13.12
CA THR A 87 -16.38 9.27 -12.42
C THR A 87 -15.09 9.85 -11.82
N PRO A 88 -14.88 9.77 -10.50
CA PRO A 88 -13.67 10.28 -9.86
C PRO A 88 -12.39 9.75 -10.51
N PHE A 89 -11.42 10.64 -10.77
CA PHE A 89 -10.13 10.29 -11.36
C PHE A 89 -10.25 9.56 -12.72
N ASP A 90 -11.31 9.82 -13.48
CA ASP A 90 -11.47 9.30 -14.84
C ASP A 90 -11.66 10.47 -15.80
N ILE A 91 -10.53 10.90 -16.38
CA ILE A 91 -10.48 12.08 -17.25
C ILE A 91 -11.32 11.92 -18.52
N SER A 92 -11.64 10.67 -18.93
CA SER A 92 -12.51 10.42 -20.08
C SER A 92 -13.94 10.91 -19.85
N THR A 93 -14.32 11.12 -18.58
CA THR A 93 -15.61 11.68 -18.18
C THR A 93 -15.57 13.18 -17.90
N GLY A 94 -14.41 13.81 -18.10
CA GLY A 94 -14.17 15.21 -17.85
C GLY A 94 -14.94 16.13 -18.79
N SER A 95 -15.52 17.19 -18.25
CA SER A 95 -16.17 18.24 -19.04
C SER A 95 -15.92 19.61 -18.43
N PHE A 96 -15.57 20.60 -19.26
CA PHE A 96 -15.36 21.96 -18.80
C PHE A 96 -16.63 22.51 -18.13
N THR A 97 -16.43 23.16 -16.99
CA THR A 97 -17.50 23.72 -16.17
C THR A 97 -17.42 25.25 -16.16
N GLN A 98 -16.26 25.79 -15.80
CA GLN A 98 -16.06 27.24 -15.62
C GLN A 98 -14.56 27.57 -15.53
N VAL A 99 -14.22 28.85 -15.68
CA VAL A 99 -12.96 29.38 -15.14
C VAL A 99 -13.13 29.50 -13.63
N ALA A 100 -12.42 28.67 -12.86
CA ALA A 100 -12.48 28.69 -11.40
C ALA A 100 -11.84 29.94 -10.82
N LEU A 101 -10.67 30.33 -11.31
CA LEU A 101 -9.93 31.46 -10.79
C LEU A 101 -9.05 32.07 -11.88
N SER A 102 -9.15 33.38 -12.09
CA SER A 102 -8.18 34.10 -12.92
C SER A 102 -7.01 34.59 -12.06
N VAL A 103 -5.79 34.38 -12.55
CA VAL A 103 -4.54 34.82 -11.93
C VAL A 103 -3.84 35.94 -12.72
N ALA A 104 -4.40 36.33 -13.87
CA ALA A 104 -3.90 37.35 -14.79
C ALA A 104 -3.54 38.70 -14.15
N ALA A 105 -4.20 39.07 -13.05
CA ALA A 105 -3.93 40.33 -12.36
C ALA A 105 -2.63 40.28 -11.53
N GLN A 106 -2.13 39.08 -11.22
CA GLN A 106 -0.96 38.85 -10.40
C GLN A 106 0.21 38.28 -11.20
N GLU A 107 -0.05 37.44 -12.22
CA GLU A 107 0.96 36.71 -12.97
C GLU A 107 0.52 36.55 -14.43
N ALA A 108 1.43 36.76 -15.38
CA ALA A 108 1.18 36.71 -16.83
C ALA A 108 1.76 35.45 -17.52
N THR A 109 2.49 34.63 -16.76
CA THR A 109 2.98 33.31 -17.19
C THR A 109 2.90 32.34 -16.01
N PRO A 110 1.70 31.95 -15.56
CA PRO A 110 1.57 31.00 -14.46
C PRO A 110 1.92 29.58 -14.96
N VAL A 111 2.74 28.85 -14.19
CA VAL A 111 3.37 27.60 -14.65
C VAL A 111 3.16 26.40 -13.73
N ALA A 112 2.82 26.59 -12.46
CA ALA A 112 2.48 25.49 -11.58
C ALA A 112 1.52 25.95 -10.49
N MET A 113 0.79 25.00 -9.92
CA MET A 113 -0.07 25.24 -8.78
C MET A 113 -0.02 24.08 -7.78
N VAL A 114 -0.03 24.41 -6.49
CA VAL A 114 -0.07 23.40 -5.42
C VAL A 114 -0.92 23.88 -4.25
N TYR A 115 -1.54 22.95 -3.53
CA TYR A 115 -2.21 23.23 -2.27
C TYR A 115 -1.25 23.17 -1.09
N ASN A 116 -1.62 23.78 0.04
CA ASN A 116 -1.14 23.28 1.33
C ASN A 116 -1.87 21.98 1.72
N ASN A 117 -1.37 21.30 2.76
CA ASN A 117 -1.89 19.98 3.13
C ASN A 117 -3.36 19.93 3.53
N ASP A 118 -3.94 21.01 4.05
CA ASP A 118 -5.37 21.06 4.43
C ASP A 118 -6.27 21.66 3.35
N GLY A 119 -5.70 22.01 2.18
CA GLY A 119 -6.42 22.57 1.05
C GLY A 119 -6.97 23.98 1.26
N THR A 120 -6.66 24.65 2.37
CA THR A 120 -7.16 26.02 2.64
C THR A 120 -6.37 27.11 1.91
N LYS A 121 -5.25 26.76 1.29
CA LYS A 121 -4.43 27.65 0.48
C LYS A 121 -4.07 27.03 -0.86
N LEU A 122 -4.07 27.87 -1.88
CA LEU A 122 -3.52 27.59 -3.19
C LEU A 122 -2.31 28.48 -3.42
N TYR A 123 -1.24 27.89 -3.95
CA TYR A 123 -0.04 28.59 -4.37
C TYR A 123 0.07 28.47 -5.88
N VAL A 124 0.32 29.58 -6.57
CA VAL A 124 0.55 29.61 -8.01
C VAL A 124 1.94 30.14 -8.26
N LEU A 125 2.75 29.33 -8.94
CA LEU A 125 4.10 29.69 -9.37
C LEU A 125 4.02 30.44 -10.70
N GLY A 126 4.71 31.56 -10.77
CA GLY A 126 4.77 32.42 -11.95
C GLY A 126 6.17 32.51 -12.53
N ALA A 127 6.28 32.38 -13.84
CA ALA A 127 7.55 32.50 -14.57
C ALA A 127 7.81 33.92 -15.11
N SER A 128 6.81 34.80 -15.21
CA SER A 128 7.08 36.21 -15.57
C SER A 128 7.52 37.02 -14.35
N GLY A 129 6.95 36.70 -13.18
CA GLY A 129 7.26 37.31 -11.91
C GLY A 129 8.41 36.67 -11.13
N ASP A 130 8.77 35.43 -11.47
CA ASP A 130 9.70 34.59 -10.69
C ASP A 130 9.31 34.56 -9.19
N PHE A 131 8.01 34.43 -8.92
CA PHE A 131 7.47 34.39 -7.57
C PHE A 131 6.32 33.40 -7.42
N VAL A 132 5.95 33.16 -6.16
CA VAL A 132 4.72 32.46 -5.80
C VAL A 132 3.65 33.45 -5.32
N VAL A 133 2.46 33.30 -5.87
CA VAL A 133 1.22 33.97 -5.46
C VAL A 133 0.43 33.05 -4.52
N GLU A 134 0.02 33.55 -3.36
CA GLU A 134 -0.83 32.84 -2.39
C GLU A 134 -2.29 33.29 -2.52
N TYR A 135 -3.19 32.32 -2.56
CA TYR A 135 -4.63 32.49 -2.48
C TYR A 135 -5.20 31.72 -1.28
N ALA A 136 -6.13 32.33 -0.55
CA ALA A 136 -6.89 31.67 0.50
C ALA A 136 -8.16 31.06 -0.11
N LEU A 137 -8.41 29.77 0.16
CA LEU A 137 -9.60 29.04 -0.26
C LEU A 137 -10.58 28.97 0.92
N SER A 138 -11.78 29.52 0.73
CA SER A 138 -12.80 29.48 1.79
C SER A 138 -13.45 28.10 1.94
N THR A 139 -13.41 27.29 0.87
CA THR A 139 -13.71 25.87 0.90
C THR A 139 -12.44 25.10 0.52
N PRO A 140 -11.93 24.21 1.39
CA PRO A 140 -10.72 23.44 1.10
C PRO A 140 -10.76 22.71 -0.26
N TYR A 141 -9.67 22.81 -1.02
CA TYR A 141 -9.49 22.19 -2.35
C TYR A 141 -10.47 22.66 -3.44
N ASP A 142 -11.30 23.67 -3.18
CA ASP A 142 -12.17 24.27 -4.19
C ASP A 142 -11.57 25.62 -4.64
N ILE A 143 -10.81 25.58 -5.73
CA ILE A 143 -10.10 26.74 -6.29
C ILE A 143 -11.07 27.87 -6.65
N SER A 144 -12.33 27.54 -6.99
CA SER A 144 -13.35 28.55 -7.33
C SER A 144 -13.68 29.49 -6.17
N THR A 145 -13.28 29.13 -4.94
CA THR A 145 -13.46 29.94 -3.74
C THR A 145 -12.23 30.78 -3.39
N GLY A 146 -11.23 30.79 -4.26
CA GLY A 146 -9.93 31.42 -4.05
C GLY A 146 -9.97 32.94 -4.01
N THR A 147 -9.25 33.51 -3.05
CA THR A 147 -9.08 34.96 -2.92
C THR A 147 -7.60 35.30 -2.78
N TYR A 148 -7.13 36.24 -3.60
CA TYR A 148 -5.73 36.68 -3.56
C TYR A 148 -5.36 37.16 -2.16
N THR A 149 -4.23 36.66 -1.64
CA THR A 149 -3.70 37.04 -0.33
C THR A 149 -2.44 37.87 -0.47
N LYS A 150 -1.41 37.35 -1.15
CA LYS A 150 -0.10 38.01 -1.27
C LYS A 150 0.78 37.41 -2.36
N ILE A 151 1.80 38.16 -2.76
CA ILE A 151 3.04 37.65 -3.38
C ILE A 151 4.07 37.60 -2.26
N ALA A 152 4.80 36.50 -2.08
CA ALA A 152 5.58 36.35 -0.85
C ALA A 152 7.03 35.86 -0.99
N LEU A 153 7.43 35.28 -2.12
CA LEU A 153 8.77 34.74 -2.28
C LEU A 153 9.24 34.93 -3.72
N LEU A 154 10.38 35.60 -3.89
CA LEU A 154 11.03 35.88 -5.18
C LEU A 154 12.23 34.97 -5.34
N PHE A 155 12.40 34.36 -6.51
CA PHE A 155 13.45 33.36 -6.78
C PHE A 155 14.50 33.83 -7.79
N LEU A 156 14.39 35.05 -8.33
CA LEU A 156 15.24 35.64 -9.38
C LEU A 156 16.75 35.41 -9.24
N ALA A 157 17.26 35.24 -8.03
CA ALA A 157 18.70 35.02 -7.79
C ALA A 157 19.13 33.56 -7.96
N GLN A 158 18.19 32.62 -7.95
CA GLN A 158 18.40 31.19 -8.05
C GLN A 158 17.82 30.61 -9.35
N GLU A 159 16.64 31.08 -9.77
CA GLU A 159 15.91 30.55 -10.92
C GLU A 159 15.17 31.70 -11.62
N THR A 160 15.24 31.74 -12.95
CA THR A 160 14.64 32.78 -13.82
C THR A 160 13.65 32.22 -14.86
N ASN A 161 13.46 30.91 -14.84
CA ASN A 161 12.51 30.15 -15.61
C ASN A 161 11.98 28.98 -14.78
N PRO A 162 11.25 29.27 -13.68
CA PRO A 162 10.66 28.24 -12.84
C PRO A 162 9.61 27.43 -13.61
N ARG A 163 9.44 26.17 -13.23
CA ARG A 163 8.54 25.23 -13.91
C ARG A 163 7.60 24.51 -12.97
N SER A 164 8.10 24.02 -11.84
CA SER A 164 7.30 23.29 -10.86
C SER A 164 7.72 23.63 -9.44
N MET A 165 6.81 23.43 -8.49
CA MET A 165 7.08 23.61 -7.07
C MET A 165 6.44 22.51 -6.24
N LEU A 166 7.07 22.14 -5.13
CA LEU A 166 6.53 21.17 -4.16
C LEU A 166 6.87 21.60 -2.74
N TYR A 167 6.00 21.28 -1.79
CA TYR A 167 6.36 21.28 -0.38
C TYR A 167 6.80 19.89 0.06
N ASN A 168 7.68 19.82 1.04
CA ASN A 168 7.78 18.60 1.83
C ASN A 168 6.49 18.37 2.63
N ASN A 169 6.28 17.15 3.12
CA ASN A 169 4.99 16.75 3.73
C ASN A 169 4.56 17.58 4.96
N ASN A 170 5.48 18.24 5.67
CA ASN A 170 5.13 19.08 6.82
C ASN A 170 5.13 20.58 6.48
N GLY A 171 5.39 20.96 5.22
CA GLY A 171 5.41 22.35 4.75
C GLY A 171 6.57 23.19 5.25
N THR A 172 7.59 22.61 5.88
CA THR A 172 8.78 23.35 6.35
C THR A 172 9.82 23.58 5.26
N LYS A 173 9.68 22.93 4.10
CA LYS A 173 10.53 23.14 2.93
C LYS A 173 9.68 23.36 1.69
N LEU A 174 10.13 24.27 0.84
CA LEU A 174 9.64 24.48 -0.52
C LEU A 174 10.78 24.11 -1.49
N TYR A 175 10.44 23.32 -2.49
CA TYR A 175 11.31 22.93 -3.59
C TYR A 175 10.82 23.61 -4.86
N LEU A 176 11.74 24.14 -5.64
CA LEU A 176 11.47 24.84 -6.90
C LEU A 176 12.32 24.21 -8.01
N LEU A 177 11.66 23.61 -8.99
CA LEU A 177 12.27 23.11 -10.22
C LEU A 177 12.20 24.21 -11.28
N GLY A 178 13.28 24.39 -12.04
CA GLY A 178 13.25 25.20 -13.24
C GLY A 178 14.33 24.82 -14.23
N THR A 179 14.36 25.54 -15.36
CA THR A 179 15.29 25.24 -16.46
C THR A 179 16.51 26.16 -16.47
N SER A 180 16.65 27.10 -15.53
CA SER A 180 17.86 27.93 -15.44
C SER A 180 18.87 27.21 -14.55
N GLY A 181 19.66 26.32 -15.15
CA GLY A 181 20.58 25.46 -14.41
C GLY A 181 20.08 24.02 -14.27
N ASP A 182 18.85 23.75 -14.72
CA ASP A 182 18.21 22.43 -14.74
C ASP A 182 18.34 21.73 -13.38
N ASP A 183 17.86 22.42 -12.34
CA ASP A 183 18.02 22.02 -10.96
C ASP A 183 16.77 22.30 -10.10
N ILE A 184 16.78 21.68 -8.91
CA ILE A 184 15.76 21.82 -7.89
C ILE A 184 16.36 22.59 -6.73
N ASN A 185 15.89 23.82 -6.53
CA ASN A 185 16.30 24.71 -5.45
C ASN A 185 15.47 24.44 -4.18
N GLU A 186 16.12 24.34 -3.02
CA GLU A 186 15.49 24.15 -1.71
C GLU A 186 15.44 25.44 -0.90
N TYR A 187 14.27 25.70 -0.33
CA TYR A 187 14.00 26.83 0.56
C TYR A 187 13.44 26.31 1.89
N ALA A 188 14.02 26.74 3.00
CA ALA A 188 13.46 26.49 4.33
C ALA A 188 12.36 27.51 4.63
N LEU A 189 11.23 27.05 5.15
CA LEU A 189 10.14 27.90 5.66
C LEU A 189 10.17 27.87 7.19
N ALA A 190 10.41 29.03 7.82
CA ALA A 190 10.42 29.11 9.28
C ALA A 190 9.04 28.83 9.88
N THR A 191 7.97 29.15 9.15
CA THR A 191 6.59 28.77 9.49
C THR A 191 6.04 27.87 8.37
N PRO A 192 5.57 26.64 8.70
CA PRO A 192 5.02 25.73 7.70
C PRO A 192 3.97 26.38 6.80
N TYR A 193 4.09 26.20 5.48
CA TYR A 193 3.19 26.78 4.48
C TYR A 193 3.04 28.31 4.55
N ASP A 194 3.97 29.03 5.17
CA ASP A 194 4.07 30.49 5.02
C ASP A 194 5.26 30.81 4.13
N ILE A 195 4.97 30.96 2.84
CA ILE A 195 5.94 31.28 1.80
C ILE A 195 6.71 32.58 2.06
N SER A 196 6.15 33.51 2.84
CA SER A 196 6.84 34.77 3.19
C SER A 196 8.05 34.56 4.10
N THR A 197 8.17 33.38 4.71
CA THR A 197 9.29 33.02 5.58
C THR A 197 10.38 32.23 4.86
N GLY A 198 10.23 32.03 3.54
CA GLY A 198 11.13 31.21 2.75
C GLY A 198 12.52 31.82 2.62
N THR A 199 13.53 31.00 2.87
CA THR A 199 14.94 31.36 2.66
C THR A 199 15.64 30.27 1.88
N PHE A 200 16.32 30.65 0.79
CA PHE A 200 17.14 29.73 0.00
C PHE A 200 18.16 29.02 0.90
N THR A 201 18.25 27.71 0.74
CA THR A 201 19.14 26.85 1.52
C THR A 201 20.26 26.30 0.64
N GLN A 202 19.90 25.65 -0.47
CA GLN A 202 20.82 24.98 -1.37
C GLN A 202 20.14 24.61 -2.69
N VAL A 203 20.94 24.24 -3.70
CA VAL A 203 20.47 23.38 -4.79
C VAL A 203 20.33 21.97 -4.21
N ALA A 204 19.11 21.46 -4.10
CA ALA A 204 18.86 20.13 -3.54
C ALA A 204 19.32 19.04 -4.49
N LEU A 205 19.00 19.16 -5.77
CA LEU A 205 19.29 18.14 -6.77
C LEU A 205 19.43 18.79 -8.14
N SER A 206 20.45 18.43 -8.90
CA SER A 206 20.54 18.78 -10.33
C SER A 206 19.94 17.65 -11.15
N VAL A 207 19.14 18.02 -12.15
CA VAL A 207 18.51 17.09 -13.11
C VAL A 207 19.05 17.29 -14.54
N ALA A 208 20.03 18.19 -14.71
CA ALA A 208 20.63 18.56 -16.00
C ALA A 208 21.23 17.41 -16.81
N THR A 209 21.60 16.31 -16.14
CA THR A 209 22.15 15.12 -16.82
C THR A 209 21.04 14.30 -17.47
N GLU A 210 19.86 14.29 -16.85
CA GLU A 210 18.70 13.53 -17.29
C GLU A 210 17.86 14.33 -18.28
N ASP A 211 17.59 15.60 -17.99
CA ASP A 211 16.79 16.46 -18.86
C ASP A 211 17.23 17.93 -18.77
N THR A 212 17.35 18.59 -19.93
CA THR A 212 17.75 20.02 -20.04
C THR A 212 16.56 20.96 -20.25
N ALA A 213 15.33 20.45 -20.13
CA ALA A 213 14.09 21.20 -20.08
C ALA A 213 13.12 20.51 -19.12
N PRO A 214 13.49 20.35 -17.83
CA PRO A 214 12.64 19.72 -16.85
C PRO A 214 11.38 20.57 -16.63
N ALA A 215 10.22 19.93 -16.50
CA ALA A 215 8.92 20.60 -16.50
C ALA A 215 8.14 20.37 -15.20
N SER A 216 8.15 19.14 -14.71
CA SER A 216 7.33 18.74 -13.56
C SER A 216 8.13 17.92 -12.58
N MET A 217 7.81 18.05 -11.30
CA MET A 217 8.24 17.11 -10.28
C MET A 217 7.09 16.73 -9.37
N ILE A 218 7.05 15.48 -8.91
CA ILE A 218 6.05 15.00 -7.95
C ILE A 218 6.65 13.87 -7.11
N TYR A 219 6.31 13.81 -5.81
CA TYR A 219 6.67 12.67 -4.97
C TYR A 219 5.73 11.48 -5.21
N ASN A 220 6.18 10.27 -4.88
CA ASN A 220 5.21 9.26 -4.42
C ASN A 220 4.67 9.64 -3.03
N ASP A 221 3.59 9.00 -2.60
CA ASP A 221 2.90 9.36 -1.35
C ASP A 221 3.71 9.14 -0.09
N ASP A 222 4.55 8.10 0.01
CA ASP A 222 5.41 7.94 1.18
C ASP A 222 6.67 8.85 1.16
N GLY A 223 6.86 9.60 0.06
CA GLY A 223 7.97 10.53 -0.13
C GLY A 223 9.33 9.86 -0.38
N THR A 224 9.41 8.54 -0.53
CA THR A 224 10.67 7.82 -0.80
C THR A 224 11.13 7.90 -2.25
N LYS A 225 10.29 8.43 -3.14
CA LYS A 225 10.59 8.60 -4.56
C LYS A 225 10.20 10.00 -5.04
N LEU A 226 10.99 10.51 -5.98
CA LEU A 226 10.70 11.72 -6.74
C LEU A 226 10.62 11.35 -8.22
N TYR A 227 9.56 11.77 -8.89
CA TYR A 227 9.42 11.66 -10.33
C TYR A 227 9.63 13.03 -10.95
N VAL A 228 10.48 13.10 -11.97
CA VAL A 228 10.75 14.33 -12.73
C VAL A 228 10.43 14.06 -14.18
N ALA A 229 9.51 14.83 -14.76
CA ALA A 229 9.20 14.80 -16.17
C ALA A 229 9.81 16.01 -16.87
N GLY A 230 10.30 15.83 -18.09
CA GLY A 230 10.90 16.90 -18.88
C GLY A 230 10.64 16.77 -20.37
N ALA A 231 10.67 17.91 -21.05
CA ALA A 231 10.47 18.04 -22.49
C ALA A 231 11.80 17.99 -23.27
N GLY A 232 12.95 17.94 -22.60
CA GLY A 232 14.24 17.81 -23.27
C GLY A 232 14.46 16.40 -23.79
N THR A 233 13.93 15.41 -23.07
CA THR A 233 14.03 13.98 -23.40
C THR A 233 12.69 13.30 -23.63
N ASP A 234 11.57 14.03 -23.45
CA ASP A 234 10.21 13.50 -23.51
C ASP A 234 10.05 12.26 -22.63
N ALA A 235 10.48 12.39 -21.36
CA ALA A 235 10.59 11.26 -20.46
C ALA A 235 10.30 11.63 -19.01
N ILE A 236 10.04 10.58 -18.22
CA ILE A 236 9.93 10.64 -16.78
C ILE A 236 11.07 9.84 -16.16
N TYR A 237 11.78 10.48 -15.23
CA TYR A 237 12.84 9.90 -14.42
C TYR A 237 12.37 9.73 -12.98
N GLU A 238 12.75 8.63 -12.36
CA GLU A 238 12.53 8.35 -10.94
C GLU A 238 13.85 8.45 -10.18
N TYR A 239 13.84 9.17 -9.07
CA TYR A 239 14.93 9.24 -8.10
C TYR A 239 14.48 8.59 -6.79
N THR A 240 15.37 7.82 -6.17
CA THR A 240 15.16 7.30 -4.81
C THR A 240 15.63 8.33 -3.78
N LEU A 241 14.75 8.65 -2.83
CA LEU A 241 15.05 9.56 -1.72
C LEU A 241 15.37 8.72 -0.46
N ALA A 242 16.60 8.82 0.03
CA ALA A 242 17.01 8.10 1.23
C ALA A 242 16.27 8.61 2.49
N THR A 243 15.87 9.87 2.50
CA THR A 243 14.99 10.46 3.52
C THR A 243 13.69 10.91 2.85
N PRO A 244 12.53 10.37 3.28
CA PRO A 244 11.24 10.76 2.72
C PRO A 244 11.02 12.27 2.63
N TYR A 245 10.58 12.73 1.45
CA TYR A 245 10.32 14.13 1.10
C TYR A 245 11.53 15.08 1.23
N ASP A 246 12.75 14.56 1.34
CA ASP A 246 13.97 15.34 1.26
C ASP A 246 14.69 15.10 -0.07
N ILE A 247 14.41 15.97 -1.04
CA ILE A 247 14.95 15.86 -2.41
C ILE A 247 16.49 15.92 -2.42
N SER A 248 17.10 16.56 -1.41
CA SER A 248 18.57 16.62 -1.31
C SER A 248 19.24 15.27 -1.07
N THR A 249 18.44 14.25 -0.72
CA THR A 249 18.88 12.87 -0.58
C THR A 249 18.64 12.01 -1.82
N GLY A 250 18.20 12.64 -2.91
CA GLY A 250 17.91 12.00 -4.19
C GLY A 250 19.15 11.33 -4.80
N THR A 251 19.06 10.02 -5.01
CA THR A 251 20.08 9.18 -5.62
C THR A 251 19.42 8.08 -6.46
N GLY A 252 20.21 7.28 -7.19
CA GLY A 252 19.70 6.11 -7.89
C GLY A 252 18.66 6.44 -8.96
N VAL A 253 19.02 7.35 -9.87
CA VAL A 253 18.13 7.79 -10.94
C VAL A 253 17.93 6.70 -11.99
N GLN A 254 16.68 6.53 -12.41
CA GLN A 254 16.32 5.64 -13.50
C GLN A 254 15.29 6.30 -14.40
N LEU A 255 15.43 6.08 -15.71
CA LEU A 255 14.37 6.37 -16.66
C LEU A 255 13.24 5.35 -16.47
N ILE A 256 12.01 5.83 -16.27
CA ILE A 256 10.85 4.96 -16.08
C ILE A 256 9.89 4.94 -17.27
N LEU A 257 9.78 6.04 -18.02
CA LEU A 257 8.84 6.12 -19.14
C LEU A 257 9.31 7.13 -20.18
N PHE A 258 9.37 6.72 -21.45
CA PHE A 258 9.43 7.64 -22.59
C PHE A 258 8.01 7.92 -23.08
N VAL A 259 7.69 9.19 -23.30
CA VAL A 259 6.35 9.64 -23.71
C VAL A 259 6.31 10.29 -25.09
N ALA A 260 7.45 10.37 -25.79
CA ALA A 260 7.58 11.06 -27.08
C ALA A 260 6.57 10.65 -28.17
N SER A 261 6.02 9.43 -28.11
CA SER A 261 4.98 8.98 -29.07
C SER A 261 3.60 9.61 -28.82
N GLU A 262 3.38 10.12 -27.61
CA GLU A 262 2.11 10.61 -27.12
C GLU A 262 2.22 12.13 -26.87
N GLU A 263 3.28 12.57 -26.20
CA GLU A 263 3.54 13.96 -25.84
C GLU A 263 5.02 14.30 -25.99
N THR A 264 5.32 15.43 -26.63
CA THR A 264 6.70 15.91 -26.87
C THR A 264 7.01 17.22 -26.15
N THR A 265 6.05 17.71 -25.35
CA THR A 265 6.16 18.91 -24.51
C THR A 265 5.38 18.70 -23.21
N PRO A 266 5.71 17.67 -22.40
CA PRO A 266 5.06 17.46 -21.12
C PRO A 266 5.28 18.67 -20.20
N THR A 267 4.22 19.13 -19.54
CA THR A 267 4.26 20.27 -18.62
C THR A 267 4.00 19.87 -17.17
N GLU A 268 3.09 18.92 -16.93
CA GLU A 268 2.83 18.39 -15.59
C GLU A 268 2.59 16.86 -15.62
N ILE A 269 3.05 16.18 -14.57
CA ILE A 269 2.65 14.80 -14.25
C ILE A 269 1.93 14.73 -12.91
N MET A 270 0.96 13.84 -12.79
CA MET A 270 0.22 13.62 -11.55
C MET A 270 -0.17 12.16 -11.40
N PHE A 271 -0.14 11.65 -10.18
CA PHE A 271 -0.70 10.32 -9.88
C PHE A 271 -2.14 10.44 -9.39
N SER A 272 -2.98 9.45 -9.68
CA SER A 272 -4.25 9.31 -8.98
C SER A 272 -4.00 9.11 -7.48
N ASN A 273 -4.97 9.50 -6.65
CA ASN A 273 -4.91 9.24 -5.21
C ASN A 273 -4.80 7.75 -4.91
N ASP A 274 -5.25 6.88 -5.82
CA ASP A 274 -5.15 5.42 -5.70
C ASP A 274 -3.88 4.83 -6.36
N GLY A 275 -2.98 5.68 -6.88
CA GLY A 275 -1.71 5.22 -7.43
C GLY A 275 -1.80 4.38 -8.69
N THR A 276 -2.99 4.04 -9.15
CA THR A 276 -3.19 3.14 -10.30
C THR A 276 -3.06 3.88 -11.62
N LYS A 277 -2.99 5.21 -11.61
CA LYS A 277 -2.93 6.03 -12.80
C LYS A 277 -1.87 7.11 -12.70
N LEU A 278 -1.25 7.36 -13.84
CA LEU A 278 -0.43 8.53 -14.11
C LEU A 278 -1.14 9.38 -15.15
N TYR A 279 -1.29 10.67 -14.86
CA TYR A 279 -1.76 11.68 -15.78
C TYR A 279 -0.57 12.50 -16.26
N MET A 280 -0.59 12.87 -17.53
CA MET A 280 0.39 13.76 -18.13
C MET A 280 -0.32 14.87 -18.89
N LEU A 281 -0.08 16.11 -18.48
CA LEU A 281 -0.47 17.31 -19.21
C LEU A 281 0.66 17.71 -20.16
N GLY A 282 0.32 18.17 -21.36
CA GLY A 282 1.31 18.71 -22.28
C GLY A 282 0.76 19.70 -23.29
N THR A 283 1.66 20.44 -23.94
CA THR A 283 1.27 21.55 -24.84
C THR A 283 1.17 21.16 -26.30
N SER A 284 1.69 20.00 -26.73
CA SER A 284 1.71 19.62 -28.16
C SER A 284 0.31 19.46 -28.74
N ALA A 285 -0.61 18.87 -27.96
CA ALA A 285 -2.02 18.77 -28.29
C ALA A 285 -2.93 19.56 -27.32
N ALA A 286 -2.35 20.19 -26.29
CA ALA A 286 -3.08 20.80 -25.17
C ALA A 286 -4.14 19.83 -24.63
N ASP A 287 -3.66 18.69 -24.13
CA ASP A 287 -4.47 17.61 -23.59
C ASP A 287 -3.81 16.96 -22.37
N ILE A 288 -4.63 16.20 -21.64
CA ILE A 288 -4.20 15.36 -20.54
C ILE A 288 -4.32 13.91 -20.98
N LYS A 289 -3.24 13.17 -20.82
CA LYS A 289 -3.11 11.75 -21.17
C LYS A 289 -3.13 10.88 -19.92
N GLU A 290 -3.81 9.75 -19.99
CA GLU A 290 -3.91 8.78 -18.90
C GLU A 290 -3.10 7.51 -19.20
N TYR A 291 -2.30 7.10 -18.23
CA TYR A 291 -1.54 5.86 -18.22
C TYR A 291 -1.98 5.00 -17.03
N THR A 292 -2.13 3.69 -17.24
CA THR A 292 -2.33 2.74 -16.14
C THR A 292 -0.98 2.35 -15.56
N LEU A 293 -0.87 2.44 -14.24
CA LEU A 293 0.26 1.91 -13.48
C LEU A 293 -0.13 0.56 -12.88
N VAL A 294 0.81 -0.37 -12.91
CA VAL A 294 0.65 -1.67 -12.22
C VAL A 294 1.41 -1.58 -10.91
N ALA A 295 0.73 -1.86 -9.79
CA ALA A 295 1.40 -1.96 -8.50
C ALA A 295 2.39 -3.13 -8.55
N LEU A 296 3.63 -2.91 -8.10
CA LEU A 296 4.58 -4.00 -7.95
C LEU A 296 4.09 -4.89 -6.82
N ASP A 297 3.85 -6.16 -7.15
CA ASP A 297 3.58 -7.16 -6.14
C ASP A 297 4.89 -7.50 -5.41
N THR A 298 4.89 -7.23 -4.12
CA THR A 298 6.03 -7.41 -3.20
C THR A 298 5.73 -8.46 -2.14
N GLU A 299 4.52 -9.04 -2.15
CA GLU A 299 4.14 -10.07 -1.21
C GLU A 299 4.75 -11.39 -1.68
N SER A 300 5.40 -12.10 -0.76
CA SER A 300 5.94 -13.43 -1.09
C SER A 300 4.88 -14.51 -0.88
N PRO A 301 4.94 -15.62 -1.64
CA PRO A 301 3.97 -16.70 -1.48
C PRO A 301 3.93 -17.28 -0.04
N SER A 302 2.80 -17.84 0.37
CA SER A 302 2.70 -18.70 1.54
C SER A 302 2.92 -20.16 1.15
N VAL A 303 3.88 -20.84 1.77
CA VAL A 303 4.27 -22.22 1.42
C VAL A 303 4.33 -23.11 2.66
N ALA A 304 3.71 -24.30 2.59
CA ALA A 304 3.75 -25.28 3.68
C ALA A 304 3.84 -26.71 3.16
N MET A 305 4.69 -27.54 3.78
CA MET A 305 4.73 -28.99 3.53
C MET A 305 3.44 -29.64 4.06
N THR A 306 2.85 -30.54 3.28
CA THR A 306 1.67 -31.33 3.69
C THR A 306 1.99 -32.81 3.85
N THR A 307 2.78 -33.39 2.94
CA THR A 307 3.23 -34.78 3.02
C THR A 307 4.68 -34.88 2.54
N PRO A 308 5.55 -35.64 3.23
CA PRO A 308 5.35 -36.30 4.52
C PRO A 308 5.16 -35.30 5.68
N VAL A 309 4.68 -35.78 6.83
CA VAL A 309 4.64 -34.99 8.07
C VAL A 309 6.01 -34.98 8.75
N ASP A 310 6.25 -34.00 9.61
CA ASP A 310 7.48 -33.95 10.41
C ASP A 310 7.65 -35.20 11.27
N GLY A 311 8.88 -35.73 11.31
CA GLY A 311 9.24 -36.98 11.98
C GLY A 311 8.89 -38.27 11.22
N ALA A 312 8.33 -38.20 10.01
CA ALA A 312 7.94 -39.40 9.27
C ALA A 312 9.14 -40.32 8.96
N VAL A 313 8.91 -41.63 9.02
CA VAL A 313 9.85 -42.66 8.52
C VAL A 313 9.31 -43.16 7.19
N ILE A 314 10.12 -43.07 6.14
CA ILE A 314 9.70 -43.34 4.76
C ILE A 314 10.72 -44.22 4.01
N SER A 315 10.25 -44.89 2.96
CA SER A 315 11.05 -45.79 2.12
C SER A 315 10.36 -46.00 0.78
N GLY A 316 11.11 -46.34 -0.27
CA GLY A 316 10.55 -46.55 -1.61
C GLY A 316 10.13 -45.25 -2.31
N GLU A 317 9.11 -45.33 -3.16
CA GLU A 317 8.52 -44.16 -3.83
C GLU A 317 7.52 -43.45 -2.90
N VAL A 318 7.74 -42.17 -2.66
CA VAL A 318 6.97 -41.35 -1.73
C VAL A 318 6.42 -40.13 -2.46
N GLU A 319 5.14 -39.83 -2.30
CA GLU A 319 4.55 -38.60 -2.81
C GLU A 319 4.86 -37.44 -1.85
N LEU A 320 5.56 -36.43 -2.36
CA LEU A 320 5.76 -35.15 -1.71
C LEU A 320 4.62 -34.23 -2.11
N THR A 321 3.98 -33.60 -1.13
CA THR A 321 2.93 -32.59 -1.37
C THR A 321 3.15 -31.37 -0.48
N ALA A 322 2.76 -30.21 -0.99
CA ALA A 322 2.78 -28.94 -0.29
C ALA A 322 1.56 -28.09 -0.69
N SER A 323 1.29 -27.04 0.09
CA SER A 323 0.45 -25.92 -0.33
C SER A 323 1.34 -24.74 -0.73
N ALA A 324 0.95 -24.04 -1.79
CA ALA A 324 1.48 -22.73 -2.13
C ALA A 324 0.31 -21.83 -2.55
N SER A 325 0.21 -20.65 -1.97
CA SER A 325 -0.79 -19.63 -2.31
C SER A 325 -0.15 -18.26 -2.27
N ASP A 326 -0.68 -17.35 -3.07
CA ASP A 326 -0.20 -15.99 -3.24
C ASP A 326 -1.40 -15.09 -3.52
N ASP A 327 -1.29 -13.79 -3.26
CA ASP A 327 -2.38 -12.83 -3.47
C ASP A 327 -2.59 -12.52 -4.96
N VAL A 328 -1.54 -12.62 -5.78
CA VAL A 328 -1.60 -12.47 -7.24
C VAL A 328 -1.56 -13.83 -7.94
N GLN A 329 -0.41 -14.51 -7.95
CA GLN A 329 -0.23 -15.78 -8.67
C GLN A 329 1.08 -16.49 -8.34
N VAL A 330 1.01 -17.78 -7.95
CA VAL A 330 2.19 -18.66 -7.88
C VAL A 330 2.56 -19.25 -9.25
N VAL A 331 3.74 -18.92 -9.78
CA VAL A 331 4.21 -19.39 -11.11
C VAL A 331 5.18 -20.57 -11.07
N SER A 332 5.94 -20.76 -9.99
CA SER A 332 6.86 -21.90 -9.86
C SER A 332 6.85 -22.52 -8.46
N ARG A 333 7.11 -23.83 -8.42
CA ARG A 333 7.05 -24.68 -7.22
C ARG A 333 8.10 -25.78 -7.29
N GLN A 334 8.90 -25.95 -6.24
CA GLN A 334 10.00 -26.94 -6.22
C GLN A 334 10.20 -27.51 -4.80
N PHE A 335 10.40 -28.83 -4.69
CA PHE A 335 10.83 -29.45 -3.43
C PHE A 335 12.35 -29.56 -3.36
N TYR A 336 12.89 -29.51 -2.15
CA TYR A 336 14.31 -29.75 -1.87
C TYR A 336 14.48 -30.73 -0.71
N VAL A 337 15.45 -31.63 -0.85
CA VAL A 337 15.89 -32.58 0.19
C VAL A 337 17.35 -32.26 0.52
N ASN A 338 17.64 -31.88 1.77
CA ASN A 338 18.96 -31.42 2.21
C ASN A 338 19.57 -30.31 1.33
N GLY A 339 18.72 -29.46 0.74
CA GLY A 339 19.13 -28.38 -0.17
C GLY A 339 19.31 -28.78 -1.63
N GLU A 340 19.17 -30.06 -1.99
CA GLU A 340 19.18 -30.53 -3.37
C GLU A 340 17.76 -30.66 -3.92
N GLN A 341 17.55 -30.36 -5.21
CA GLN A 341 16.23 -30.43 -5.83
C GLN A 341 15.68 -31.86 -5.84
N ALA A 342 14.45 -32.02 -5.34
CA ALA A 342 13.71 -33.27 -5.39
C ALA A 342 12.55 -33.16 -6.38
N GLY A 343 12.63 -33.90 -7.49
CA GLY A 343 11.66 -33.83 -8.58
C GLY A 343 11.81 -32.58 -9.45
N ASN A 344 10.95 -32.48 -10.47
CA ASN A 344 10.97 -31.37 -11.43
C ASN A 344 10.24 -30.14 -10.89
N VAL A 345 10.61 -28.96 -11.38
CA VAL A 345 9.88 -27.73 -11.12
C VAL A 345 8.47 -27.82 -11.68
N SER A 346 7.48 -27.49 -10.85
CA SER A 346 6.07 -27.46 -11.22
C SER A 346 5.64 -26.03 -11.53
N VAL A 347 5.24 -25.79 -12.78
CA VAL A 347 4.74 -24.48 -13.25
C VAL A 347 3.21 -24.42 -13.38
N ARG A 348 2.50 -25.55 -13.26
CA ARG A 348 1.02 -25.60 -13.25
C ARG A 348 0.51 -26.72 -12.34
N GLY A 349 -0.74 -26.59 -11.86
CA GLY A 349 -1.44 -27.65 -11.12
C GLY A 349 -1.00 -27.79 -9.65
N SER A 350 -1.43 -28.88 -9.01
CA SER A 350 -1.15 -29.15 -7.59
C SER A 350 0.35 -29.23 -7.28
N PHE A 351 0.78 -28.71 -6.14
CA PHE A 351 2.18 -28.76 -5.71
C PHE A 351 2.53 -30.16 -5.16
N ARG A 352 2.92 -31.06 -6.07
CA ARG A 352 3.31 -32.43 -5.74
C ARG A 352 4.35 -33.02 -6.68
N THR A 353 5.13 -33.97 -6.17
CA THR A 353 6.03 -34.81 -6.97
C THR A 353 6.17 -36.20 -6.34
N LEU A 354 6.49 -37.20 -7.15
CA LEU A 354 6.98 -38.49 -6.65
C LEU A 354 8.48 -38.39 -6.41
N TRP A 355 8.94 -38.97 -5.30
CA TRP A 355 10.34 -39.03 -4.92
C TRP A 355 10.73 -40.47 -4.63
N ASP A 356 11.69 -41.00 -5.38
CA ASP A 356 12.26 -42.33 -5.16
C ASP A 356 13.38 -42.26 -4.12
N THR A 357 13.07 -42.73 -2.91
CA THR A 357 14.03 -42.75 -1.81
C THR A 357 15.03 -43.90 -1.90
N THR A 358 14.84 -44.91 -2.76
CA THR A 358 15.71 -46.10 -2.82
C THR A 358 17.14 -45.80 -3.25
N THR A 359 17.34 -44.67 -3.93
CA THR A 359 18.63 -44.17 -4.38
C THR A 359 19.32 -43.27 -3.35
N VAL A 360 18.64 -42.97 -2.24
CA VAL A 360 19.07 -42.03 -1.21
C VAL A 360 19.56 -42.80 0.02
N THR A 361 20.67 -42.37 0.61
CA THR A 361 21.23 -43.00 1.81
C THR A 361 20.25 -42.92 2.99
N ASP A 362 20.11 -44.03 3.72
CA ASP A 362 19.32 -44.09 4.95
C ASP A 362 19.77 -43.04 5.98
N GLY A 363 18.82 -42.60 6.81
CA GLY A 363 19.02 -41.61 7.86
C GLY A 363 18.17 -40.37 7.72
N VAL A 364 18.44 -39.39 8.57
CA VAL A 364 17.65 -38.16 8.70
C VAL A 364 17.85 -37.25 7.47
N LYS A 365 16.76 -36.75 6.90
CA LYS A 365 16.74 -35.76 5.81
C LYS A 365 15.86 -34.57 6.20
N THR A 366 16.22 -33.41 5.67
CA THR A 366 15.43 -32.18 5.80
C THR A 366 14.70 -31.93 4.49
N LEU A 367 13.38 -31.70 4.54
CA LEU A 367 12.58 -31.31 3.37
C LEU A 367 12.06 -29.89 3.51
N VAL A 368 12.09 -29.17 2.41
CA VAL A 368 11.41 -27.88 2.23
C VAL A 368 10.71 -27.85 0.87
N ALA A 369 9.67 -27.04 0.78
CA ALA A 369 9.04 -26.63 -0.46
C ALA A 369 9.32 -25.13 -0.68
N VAL A 370 9.61 -24.75 -1.92
CA VAL A 370 9.83 -23.37 -2.35
C VAL A 370 8.82 -23.03 -3.43
N ALA A 371 8.23 -21.85 -3.36
CA ALA A 371 7.39 -21.30 -4.40
C ALA A 371 7.83 -19.89 -4.80
N GLN A 372 7.57 -19.53 -6.05
CA GLN A 372 7.79 -18.19 -6.60
C GLN A 372 6.50 -17.70 -7.26
N ASP A 373 6.19 -16.41 -7.10
CA ASP A 373 5.10 -15.74 -7.80
C ASP A 373 5.51 -15.17 -9.18
N SER A 374 4.55 -14.56 -9.88
CA SER A 374 4.75 -13.92 -11.18
C SER A 374 5.68 -12.71 -11.16
N SER A 375 5.84 -12.08 -10.00
CA SER A 375 6.63 -10.87 -9.74
C SER A 375 8.07 -11.21 -9.32
N GLY A 376 8.34 -12.50 -9.10
CA GLY A 376 9.64 -13.05 -8.74
C GLY A 376 9.87 -13.19 -7.24
N ASN A 377 8.93 -12.83 -6.36
CA ASN A 377 9.11 -13.03 -4.93
C ASN A 377 9.06 -14.52 -4.59
N THR A 378 9.84 -14.92 -3.59
CA THR A 378 10.02 -16.34 -3.24
C THR A 378 9.78 -16.57 -1.78
N ALA A 379 9.20 -17.73 -1.48
CA ALA A 379 9.05 -18.19 -0.11
C ALA A 379 9.41 -19.66 0.02
N THR A 380 9.96 -20.00 1.18
CA THR A 380 10.33 -21.36 1.57
C THR A 380 9.49 -21.78 2.76
N SER A 381 8.93 -22.99 2.70
CA SER A 381 8.19 -23.57 3.82
C SER A 381 9.07 -23.73 5.05
N THR A 382 8.46 -23.85 6.22
CA THR A 382 9.16 -24.43 7.38
C THR A 382 9.75 -25.79 7.01
N ALA A 383 10.99 -26.03 7.43
CA ALA A 383 11.66 -27.31 7.20
C ALA A 383 11.03 -28.41 8.05
N ILE A 384 10.79 -29.58 7.45
CA ILE A 384 10.42 -30.80 8.16
C ILE A 384 11.58 -31.79 8.12
N THR A 385 11.66 -32.62 9.16
CA THR A 385 12.70 -33.64 9.30
C THR A 385 12.07 -35.02 9.12
N ILE A 386 12.60 -35.84 8.22
CA ILE A 386 12.14 -37.22 8.02
C ILE A 386 13.31 -38.19 8.15
N THR A 387 13.01 -39.49 8.30
CA THR A 387 14.01 -40.56 8.28
C THR A 387 13.77 -41.46 7.07
N VAL A 388 14.75 -41.53 6.16
CA VAL A 388 14.76 -42.52 5.07
C VAL A 388 15.28 -43.84 5.61
N GLN A 389 14.56 -44.93 5.38
CA GLN A 389 14.94 -46.27 5.84
C GLN A 389 14.64 -47.33 4.78
N ASN A 390 15.52 -47.47 3.79
CA ASN A 390 15.38 -48.43 2.70
C ASN A 390 15.85 -49.84 3.07
N ASN A 391 16.75 -49.96 4.06
CA ASN A 391 17.24 -51.25 4.51
C ASN A 391 16.53 -51.69 5.80
N ALA A 392 16.08 -52.96 5.83
CA ALA A 392 15.67 -53.59 7.08
C ALA A 392 16.88 -53.64 8.01
N VAL A 393 16.72 -53.22 9.27
CA VAL A 393 17.75 -53.38 10.29
C VAL A 393 18.03 -54.88 10.43
N GLU A 394 19.21 -55.34 10.06
CA GLU A 394 19.63 -56.73 10.31
C GLU A 394 19.66 -56.96 11.82
N VAL A 395 18.63 -57.65 12.33
CA VAL A 395 18.67 -58.24 13.67
C VAL A 395 19.49 -59.53 13.59
N THR A 396 20.74 -59.47 14.03
CA THR A 396 21.52 -60.68 14.29
C THR A 396 20.87 -61.45 15.45
N PRO A 397 20.57 -62.76 15.32
CA PRO A 397 19.95 -63.52 16.39
C PRO A 397 20.96 -63.75 17.53
N ALA A 398 20.58 -63.34 18.74
CA ALA A 398 21.40 -63.51 19.94
C ALA A 398 21.59 -65.00 20.29
N PRO A 399 22.82 -65.46 20.59
CA PRO A 399 23.04 -66.82 21.09
C PRO A 399 22.57 -66.96 22.55
N SER A 400 21.97 -68.11 22.84
CA SER A 400 21.42 -68.49 24.14
C SER A 400 22.48 -68.55 25.26
N SER A 401 22.14 -67.98 26.41
CA SER A 401 22.93 -67.83 27.64
C SER A 401 23.37 -69.14 28.33
N PRO A 402 24.42 -69.07 29.19
CA PRO A 402 24.28 -69.56 30.56
C PRO A 402 24.68 -68.56 31.66
N LYS A 403 23.88 -68.64 32.73
CA LYS A 403 23.87 -68.06 34.10
C LYS A 403 25.04 -67.21 34.67
N SER A 404 24.61 -66.05 35.21
CA SER A 404 24.79 -65.52 36.60
C SER A 404 26.17 -65.10 37.14
N SER A 405 26.36 -63.77 37.34
CA SER A 405 26.77 -63.18 38.64
C SER A 405 26.78 -61.64 38.61
N VAL A 406 26.06 -61.07 39.58
CA VAL A 406 26.11 -59.73 40.26
C VAL A 406 27.16 -58.69 39.82
N VAL A 407 26.74 -57.42 39.66
CA VAL A 407 27.18 -56.18 40.37
C VAL A 407 27.12 -54.93 39.46
N GLY A 408 26.23 -53.98 39.82
CA GLY A 408 26.50 -52.54 39.95
C GLY A 408 26.90 -51.68 38.73
N GLY A 409 26.04 -50.72 38.38
CA GLY A 409 26.42 -49.59 37.51
C GLY A 409 25.25 -48.69 37.08
N TYR A 410 24.44 -48.20 38.02
CA TYR A 410 23.62 -47.01 37.74
C TYR A 410 24.57 -45.82 37.72
N ASP A 411 24.64 -45.09 36.60
CA ASP A 411 25.26 -43.76 36.54
C ASP A 411 24.18 -42.70 36.81
N PRO A 412 24.07 -42.18 38.05
CA PRO A 412 23.12 -41.13 38.38
C PRO A 412 23.46 -39.77 37.75
N VAL A 413 24.66 -39.58 37.20
CA VAL A 413 25.10 -38.29 36.63
C VAL A 413 24.49 -38.05 35.26
N ALA A 414 24.40 -39.07 34.41
CA ALA A 414 23.82 -38.96 33.07
C ALA A 414 22.30 -38.69 33.09
N ARG A 415 21.57 -39.28 34.05
CA ARG A 415 20.13 -39.03 34.23
C ARG A 415 19.86 -37.65 34.85
N ALA A 416 20.72 -37.18 35.75
CA ALA A 416 20.63 -35.84 36.31
C ALA A 416 20.91 -34.75 35.25
N ALA A 417 21.86 -34.98 34.33
CA ALA A 417 22.17 -34.04 33.25
C ALA A 417 21.04 -33.93 32.19
N TYR A 418 20.36 -35.04 31.88
CA TYR A 418 19.20 -35.03 30.98
C TYR A 418 17.97 -34.36 31.62
N LEU A 419 17.73 -34.61 32.91
CA LEU A 419 16.63 -33.97 33.65
C LEU A 419 16.90 -32.47 33.92
N ALA A 420 18.15 -32.05 34.08
CA ALA A 420 18.53 -30.63 34.20
C ALA A 420 18.31 -29.86 32.88
N LYS A 421 18.69 -30.42 31.72
CA LYS A 421 18.43 -29.80 30.42
C LYS A 421 16.93 -29.71 30.09
N LEU A 422 16.13 -30.71 30.46
CA LEU A 422 14.66 -30.62 30.36
C LEU A 422 14.10 -29.56 31.29
N GLY A 423 14.65 -29.43 32.50
CA GLY A 423 14.29 -28.40 33.48
C GLY A 423 14.55 -26.98 32.98
N ASP A 424 15.71 -26.72 32.36
CA ASP A 424 16.04 -25.42 31.77
C ASP A 424 15.12 -25.07 30.59
N THR A 425 14.71 -26.07 29.79
CA THR A 425 13.79 -25.85 28.66
C THR A 425 12.36 -25.56 29.13
N ILE A 426 11.92 -26.20 30.22
CA ILE A 426 10.63 -25.93 30.87
C ILE A 426 10.66 -24.55 31.57
N ALA A 427 11.77 -24.19 32.21
CA ALA A 427 11.96 -22.88 32.82
C ALA A 427 11.99 -21.76 31.77
N LEU A 428 12.63 -21.98 30.62
CA LEU A 428 12.66 -21.02 29.51
C LEU A 428 11.28 -20.85 28.87
N ARG A 429 10.52 -21.94 28.67
CA ARG A 429 9.12 -21.88 28.22
C ARG A 429 8.24 -21.14 29.20
N SER A 430 8.36 -21.43 30.50
CA SER A 430 7.55 -20.78 31.53
C SER A 430 7.90 -19.29 31.68
N LEU A 431 9.17 -18.90 31.48
CA LEU A 431 9.59 -17.50 31.44
C LEU A 431 9.07 -16.80 30.18
N LEU A 432 9.03 -17.48 29.03
CA LEU A 432 8.45 -16.95 27.79
C LEU A 432 6.93 -16.73 27.95
N GLU A 433 6.23 -17.68 28.55
CA GLU A 433 4.79 -17.60 28.85
C GLU A 433 4.49 -16.48 29.85
N GLN A 434 5.31 -16.31 30.89
CA GLN A 434 5.18 -15.17 31.82
C GLN A 434 5.45 -13.83 31.14
N ARG A 435 6.42 -13.77 30.20
CA ARG A 435 6.75 -12.54 29.47
C ARG A 435 5.67 -12.20 28.43
N LEU A 436 5.09 -13.21 27.79
CA LEU A 436 3.94 -13.08 26.88
C LEU A 436 2.69 -12.60 27.66
N ALA A 437 2.41 -13.21 28.82
CA ALA A 437 1.33 -12.79 29.69
C ALA A 437 1.53 -11.37 30.24
N SER A 438 2.78 -10.99 30.57
CA SER A 438 3.12 -9.62 30.97
C SER A 438 2.95 -8.62 29.82
N LEU A 439 3.31 -8.97 28.58
CA LEU A 439 3.09 -8.12 27.41
C LEU A 439 1.60 -7.98 27.10
N MET A 440 0.84 -9.07 27.17
CA MET A 440 -0.62 -9.04 27.00
C MET A 440 -1.29 -8.20 28.09
N SER A 441 -0.81 -8.26 29.33
CA SER A 441 -1.29 -7.43 30.43
C SER A 441 -0.93 -5.94 30.26
N GLN A 442 0.26 -5.63 29.74
CA GLN A 442 0.66 -4.25 29.39
C GLN A 442 -0.16 -3.71 28.21
N LEU A 443 -0.47 -4.55 27.22
CA LEU A 443 -1.34 -4.21 26.08
C LEU A 443 -2.79 -3.99 26.52
N ALA A 444 -3.29 -4.80 27.46
CA ALA A 444 -4.60 -4.63 28.08
C ALA A 444 -4.66 -3.39 28.98
N ALA A 445 -3.57 -3.02 29.66
CA ALA A 445 -3.48 -1.80 30.47
C ALA A 445 -3.41 -0.51 29.63
N LEU A 446 -3.00 -0.61 28.35
CA LEU A 446 -3.07 0.47 27.37
C LEU A 446 -4.48 0.61 26.73
N GLN A 447 -5.41 -0.29 27.04
CA GLN A 447 -6.76 -0.33 26.44
C GLN A 447 -7.97 0.09 27.30
N PRO A 448 -7.86 0.77 28.48
CA PRO A 448 -9.03 1.45 29.04
C PRO A 448 -8.75 2.91 29.40
N ALA A 449 -8.88 3.79 28.40
CA ALA A 449 -9.29 5.19 28.59
C ALA A 449 -10.43 5.58 27.64
N LYS A 450 -11.40 4.69 27.42
CA LYS A 450 -12.74 5.07 26.93
C LYS A 450 -13.79 4.40 27.81
N LYS A 451 -14.44 5.25 28.59
CA LYS A 451 -15.54 4.93 29.50
C LYS A 451 -16.68 4.32 28.68
N SER A 452 -17.17 3.16 29.13
CA SER A 452 -18.25 2.41 28.48
C SER A 452 -19.58 3.17 28.54
N VAL A 453 -20.33 3.13 27.43
CA VAL A 453 -21.77 3.37 27.39
C VAL A 453 -22.42 2.03 27.09
N ALA A 454 -23.26 1.55 28.00
CA ALA A 454 -23.93 0.26 27.90
C ALA A 454 -24.96 0.25 26.76
N GLY A 455 -24.96 -0.80 25.92
CA GLY A 455 -26.14 -1.19 25.13
C GLY A 455 -25.97 -1.51 23.65
N VAL A 456 -24.77 -1.44 23.05
CA VAL A 456 -24.58 -1.82 21.64
C VAL A 456 -23.36 -2.74 21.52
N SER A 457 -23.60 -4.03 21.29
CA SER A 457 -22.54 -4.97 20.90
C SER A 457 -22.18 -4.71 19.44
N VAL A 458 -21.18 -3.87 19.20
CA VAL A 458 -20.55 -3.74 17.88
C VAL A 458 -19.60 -4.93 17.73
N THR A 459 -20.03 -5.96 17.01
CA THR A 459 -19.12 -7.04 16.65
C THR A 459 -18.17 -6.52 15.58
N VAL A 460 -16.92 -6.29 15.96
CA VAL A 460 -15.84 -6.05 15.01
C VAL A 460 -15.20 -7.40 14.71
N PHE A 461 -15.26 -7.84 13.46
CA PHE A 461 -14.58 -9.04 13.03
C PHE A 461 -13.08 -8.77 12.96
N ALA A 462 -12.32 -9.42 13.85
CA ALA A 462 -10.88 -9.20 14.00
C ALA A 462 -10.03 -10.18 13.18
N ARG A 463 -10.56 -11.37 12.86
CA ARG A 463 -9.87 -12.42 12.10
C ARG A 463 -10.67 -12.86 10.89
N GLU A 464 -10.01 -13.65 10.04
CA GLU A 464 -10.59 -14.24 8.83
C GLU A 464 -11.15 -15.63 9.13
N PHE A 465 -12.15 -16.04 8.34
CA PHE A 465 -12.84 -17.32 8.54
C PHE A 465 -12.93 -18.10 7.23
N GLY A 466 -12.72 -19.41 7.30
CA GLY A 466 -12.92 -20.36 6.22
C GLY A 466 -13.64 -21.60 6.68
N MET A 467 -13.69 -22.61 5.81
CA MET A 467 -14.26 -23.91 6.14
C MET A 467 -13.63 -24.49 7.41
N GLN A 468 -14.47 -25.04 8.28
CA GLN A 468 -14.11 -25.67 9.56
C GLN A 468 -13.75 -24.71 10.70
N ASP A 469 -13.80 -23.40 10.51
CA ASP A 469 -13.65 -22.45 11.60
C ASP A 469 -14.85 -22.47 12.57
N GLU A 470 -14.56 -22.29 13.86
CA GLU A 470 -15.58 -22.19 14.91
C GLU A 470 -15.37 -20.94 15.78
N GLY A 471 -16.44 -20.39 16.34
CA GLY A 471 -16.35 -19.30 17.30
C GLY A 471 -17.59 -18.41 17.42
N ASP A 472 -17.56 -17.51 18.42
CA ASP A 472 -18.59 -16.48 18.61
C ASP A 472 -18.62 -15.49 17.44
N ASP A 473 -17.47 -15.25 16.82
CA ASP A 473 -17.30 -14.44 15.62
C ASP A 473 -17.90 -15.12 14.38
N VAL A 474 -17.66 -16.42 14.18
CA VAL A 474 -18.34 -17.20 13.13
C VAL A 474 -19.86 -17.17 13.34
N ARG A 475 -20.33 -17.27 14.59
CA ARG A 475 -21.76 -17.17 14.90
C ARG A 475 -22.32 -15.79 14.55
N ALA A 476 -21.59 -14.72 14.84
CA ALA A 476 -22.00 -13.36 14.50
C ALA A 476 -22.08 -13.14 12.98
N LEU A 477 -21.14 -13.70 12.21
CA LEU A 477 -21.21 -13.70 10.75
C LEU A 477 -22.48 -14.41 10.25
N GLN A 478 -22.76 -15.60 10.77
CA GLN A 478 -23.96 -16.36 10.39
C GLN A 478 -25.25 -15.63 10.76
N GLN A 479 -25.28 -14.94 11.90
CA GLN A 479 -26.41 -14.10 12.29
C GLN A 479 -26.61 -12.94 11.31
N TYR A 480 -25.53 -12.25 10.93
CA TYR A 480 -25.59 -11.19 9.93
C TYR A 480 -26.13 -11.71 8.60
N LEU A 481 -25.61 -12.85 8.12
CA LEU A 481 -26.02 -13.46 6.86
C LEU A 481 -27.52 -13.79 6.86
N VAL A 482 -28.00 -14.49 7.89
CA VAL A 482 -29.41 -14.84 8.03
C VAL A 482 -30.29 -13.60 8.14
N GLN A 483 -29.87 -12.59 8.91
CA GLN A 483 -30.62 -11.35 9.10
C GLN A 483 -30.75 -10.54 7.80
N ASN A 484 -29.75 -10.63 6.92
CA ASN A 484 -29.73 -9.93 5.63
C ASN A 484 -30.22 -10.82 4.47
N GLY A 485 -30.91 -11.93 4.76
CA GLY A 485 -31.59 -12.75 3.76
C GLY A 485 -30.73 -13.80 3.08
N TYR A 486 -29.48 -13.98 3.49
CA TYR A 486 -28.61 -15.05 3.02
C TYR A 486 -28.87 -16.33 3.83
N ALA A 487 -29.56 -17.29 3.22
CA ALA A 487 -30.13 -18.43 3.93
C ALA A 487 -29.05 -19.40 4.45
N ILE A 488 -29.08 -19.68 5.75
CA ILE A 488 -28.34 -20.76 6.40
C ILE A 488 -29.38 -21.64 7.12
N PRO A 489 -29.85 -22.75 6.51
CA PRO A 489 -30.92 -23.57 7.09
C PRO A 489 -30.62 -24.12 8.49
N ALA A 490 -29.35 -24.39 8.80
CA ALA A 490 -28.91 -24.81 10.14
C ALA A 490 -28.91 -23.68 11.19
N GLY A 491 -29.11 -22.43 10.78
CA GLY A 491 -29.00 -21.25 11.64
C GLY A 491 -27.54 -20.90 12.00
N ALA A 492 -27.39 -19.99 12.97
CA ALA A 492 -26.08 -19.55 13.45
C ALA A 492 -25.52 -20.53 14.51
N THR A 493 -24.90 -21.60 14.03
CA THR A 493 -24.32 -22.67 14.87
C THR A 493 -22.98 -22.30 15.49
N GLY A 494 -22.30 -21.28 14.96
CA GLY A 494 -20.92 -20.94 15.30
C GLY A 494 -19.87 -21.83 14.62
N TYR A 495 -20.27 -22.70 13.67
CA TYR A 495 -19.39 -23.53 12.84
C TYR A 495 -19.50 -23.16 11.37
N PHE A 496 -18.38 -22.86 10.73
CA PHE A 496 -18.30 -22.46 9.33
C PHE A 496 -18.27 -23.69 8.42
N GLY A 497 -19.46 -24.14 8.01
CA GLY A 497 -19.64 -25.27 7.09
C GLY A 497 -20.05 -24.84 5.67
N GLY A 498 -20.37 -25.83 4.82
CA GLY A 498 -20.78 -25.58 3.42
C GLY A 498 -21.95 -24.59 3.28
N GLN A 499 -22.94 -24.64 4.18
CA GLN A 499 -24.08 -23.71 4.16
C GLN A 499 -23.65 -22.25 4.45
N THR A 500 -22.68 -22.05 5.35
CA THR A 500 -22.16 -20.70 5.65
C THR A 500 -21.32 -20.17 4.50
N ARG A 501 -20.52 -21.05 3.87
CA ARG A 501 -19.76 -20.71 2.66
C ARG A 501 -20.67 -20.27 1.53
N ASP A 502 -21.70 -21.05 1.22
CA ASP A 502 -22.61 -20.77 0.10
C ASP A 502 -23.40 -19.46 0.34
N ALA A 503 -23.82 -19.21 1.59
CA ALA A 503 -24.43 -17.94 1.98
C ALA A 503 -23.45 -16.75 1.85
N LEU A 504 -22.17 -16.96 2.15
CA LEU A 504 -21.14 -15.95 2.01
C LEU A 504 -20.80 -15.64 0.54
N ILE A 505 -20.81 -16.64 -0.35
CA ILE A 505 -20.68 -16.46 -1.80
C ILE A 505 -21.81 -15.55 -2.32
N ALA A 506 -23.04 -15.82 -1.90
CA ALA A 506 -24.20 -15.02 -2.30
C ALA A 506 -24.07 -13.56 -1.85
N LEU A 507 -23.57 -13.32 -0.62
CA LEU A 507 -23.26 -11.98 -0.13
C LEU A 507 -22.16 -11.32 -0.96
N GLN A 508 -21.11 -12.05 -1.28
CA GLN A 508 -19.98 -11.52 -2.03
C GLN A 508 -20.39 -11.08 -3.44
N HIS A 509 -21.16 -11.89 -4.16
CA HIS A 509 -21.71 -11.50 -5.46
C HIS A 509 -22.68 -10.31 -5.35
N ALA A 510 -23.55 -10.28 -4.33
CA ALA A 510 -24.51 -9.19 -4.15
C ALA A 510 -23.85 -7.83 -3.89
N HIS A 511 -22.60 -7.83 -3.40
CA HIS A 511 -21.85 -6.63 -3.05
C HIS A 511 -20.58 -6.44 -3.89
N ASN A 512 -20.46 -7.14 -5.02
CA ASN A 512 -19.31 -7.06 -5.94
C ASN A 512 -17.95 -7.29 -5.24
N ILE A 513 -17.92 -8.18 -4.24
CA ILE A 513 -16.71 -8.57 -3.53
C ILE A 513 -16.07 -9.75 -4.28
N GLU A 514 -15.07 -9.47 -5.10
CA GLU A 514 -14.39 -10.48 -5.93
C GLU A 514 -12.98 -10.83 -5.39
N PRO A 515 -12.57 -12.12 -5.45
CA PRO A 515 -13.35 -13.25 -5.96
C PRO A 515 -14.39 -13.75 -4.94
N ALA A 516 -15.62 -14.02 -5.39
CA ALA A 516 -16.73 -14.53 -4.54
C ALA A 516 -16.55 -16.02 -4.18
N THR A 517 -15.51 -16.32 -3.39
CA THR A 517 -15.05 -17.68 -3.06
C THR A 517 -15.75 -18.30 -1.85
N GLY A 518 -16.54 -17.53 -1.11
CA GLY A 518 -17.15 -17.95 0.15
C GLY A 518 -16.18 -18.00 1.31
N HIS A 519 -15.00 -17.39 1.16
CA HIS A 519 -14.04 -17.17 2.23
C HIS A 519 -14.24 -15.78 2.87
N PHE A 520 -14.22 -15.71 4.20
CA PHE A 520 -14.30 -14.45 4.92
C PHE A 520 -12.91 -13.82 5.05
N GLY A 521 -12.39 -13.32 3.93
CA GLY A 521 -11.10 -12.64 3.84
C GLY A 521 -11.18 -11.12 4.09
N PRO A 522 -10.09 -10.37 3.85
CA PRO A 522 -9.96 -8.95 4.16
C PRO A 522 -11.08 -8.08 3.56
N LYS A 523 -11.47 -8.33 2.30
CA LYS A 523 -12.51 -7.55 1.60
C LYS A 523 -13.89 -7.75 2.26
N THR A 524 -14.27 -9.00 2.52
CA THR A 524 -15.53 -9.34 3.19
C THR A 524 -15.57 -8.82 4.63
N ARG A 525 -14.43 -8.86 5.33
CA ARG A 525 -14.26 -8.33 6.68
C ARG A 525 -14.36 -6.81 6.72
N SER A 526 -13.69 -6.13 5.80
CA SER A 526 -13.78 -4.68 5.64
C SER A 526 -15.22 -4.24 5.39
N PHE A 527 -15.90 -4.90 4.45
CA PHE A 527 -17.32 -4.69 4.18
C PHE A 527 -18.18 -4.86 5.45
N LEU A 528 -18.10 -6.01 6.13
CA LEU A 528 -18.92 -6.27 7.32
C LEU A 528 -18.61 -5.33 8.50
N ASN A 529 -17.35 -4.95 8.70
CA ASN A 529 -16.99 -3.98 9.72
C ASN A 529 -17.49 -2.56 9.36
N SER A 530 -17.54 -2.20 8.07
CA SER A 530 -18.08 -0.91 7.63
C SER A 530 -19.59 -0.78 7.79
N VAL A 531 -20.33 -1.89 7.69
CA VAL A 531 -21.80 -1.91 7.83
C VAL A 531 -22.26 -2.21 9.25
N SER A 532 -21.43 -2.85 10.08
CA SER A 532 -21.71 -3.09 11.51
C SER A 532 -21.40 -1.88 12.40
N THR A 533 -20.85 -0.80 11.83
CA THR A 533 -20.51 0.47 12.50
C THR A 533 -21.47 1.62 12.15
N ARG A 534 -22.48 1.38 11.30
CA ARG A 534 -23.63 2.26 11.04
C ARG A 534 -24.82 1.85 11.90
#